data_AF-A0A9P8RHG7-F1
#
_entry.id   AF-A0A9P8RHG7-F1
#
_cell.length_a   1.000
_cell.length_b   1.000
_cell.length_c   1.000
_cell.angle_alpha   90.00
_cell.angle_beta   90.00
_cell.angle_gamma   90.00
#
_symmetry.space_group_name_H-M   'P 1'
#
loop_
_entity.id
_entity.type
_entity.pdbx_description
1 polymer ?
#
loop_
_entity_poly.entity_id
_entity_poly.type
_entity_poly.pdbx_seq_one_letter_code
_entity_poly.pdbx_strand_id
1 'polypeptide(L)'
;MLKQLVLLVGLASSLVNAAPSYGSVVIVNTEESAATSQQPETRTGSTSDNSCWVKELPNRAPIFRHPQPDLCVQIEPLRQLKIYHTAICSNGTEALLARYDVPGCIGEPSSLETVSEDLLKTCLSMPSKGAGSYAFWCEGAAEAPPQKQPSSDPSKPNNNGGSIWGLLGILLLIFATMLLVAVIKLVSFIQRATNAGNKFLGIFGQRDGAIALN
;
A
#
# COMPACT_ATOMS: atom_id res chain seq x y z
N MET A 1 18.22 -32.21 17.05
CA MET A 1 18.32 -32.52 15.61
C MET A 1 17.59 -31.47 14.78
N LEU A 2 18.05 -30.21 14.84
CA LEU A 2 17.31 -29.05 14.29
C LEU A 2 18.28 -28.06 13.60
N LYS A 3 19.18 -28.57 12.75
CA LYS A 3 20.18 -27.75 12.03
C LYS A 3 20.28 -28.03 10.52
N GLN A 4 19.47 -28.94 9.98
CA GLN A 4 19.59 -29.37 8.57
C GLN A 4 18.47 -28.87 7.64
N LEU A 5 17.48 -28.10 8.12
CA LEU A 5 16.30 -27.76 7.32
C LEU A 5 16.33 -26.37 6.65
N VAL A 6 17.46 -25.65 6.66
CA VAL A 6 17.54 -24.24 6.19
C VAL A 6 18.14 -24.11 4.78
N LEU A 7 18.60 -25.20 4.15
CA LEU A 7 19.44 -25.13 2.94
C LEU A 7 18.72 -25.37 1.60
N LEU A 8 17.39 -25.54 1.55
CA LEU A 8 16.69 -25.97 0.33
C LEU A 8 15.76 -24.92 -0.33
N VAL A 9 15.69 -23.68 0.14
CA VAL A 9 14.77 -22.66 -0.43
C VAL A 9 15.49 -21.58 -1.26
N GLY A 10 16.80 -21.73 -1.52
CA GLY A 10 17.64 -20.66 -2.07
C GLY A 10 17.96 -20.65 -3.56
N LEU A 11 17.39 -21.52 -4.40
CA LEU A 11 17.83 -21.67 -5.81
C LEU A 11 16.67 -21.85 -6.80
N ALA A 12 15.87 -20.81 -7.02
CA ALA A 12 14.97 -20.75 -8.18
C ALA A 12 14.49 -19.31 -8.45
N SER A 13 15.35 -18.40 -8.93
CA SER A 13 14.90 -17.08 -9.43
C SER A 13 15.83 -16.46 -10.47
N SER A 14 16.47 -17.27 -11.30
CA SER A 14 17.27 -16.78 -12.44
C SER A 14 16.83 -17.52 -13.68
N LEU A 15 15.97 -16.88 -14.48
CA LEU A 15 15.74 -17.03 -15.93
C LEU A 15 14.52 -16.17 -16.30
N VAL A 16 14.43 -15.73 -17.56
CA VAL A 16 13.41 -14.86 -18.18
C VAL A 16 13.75 -13.35 -18.04
N ASN A 17 14.04 -12.54 -19.08
CA ASN A 17 13.85 -12.66 -20.53
C ASN A 17 14.83 -11.75 -21.29
N ALA A 18 15.23 -12.22 -22.47
CA ALA A 18 15.93 -11.46 -23.50
C ALA A 18 14.99 -10.46 -24.21
N ALA A 19 15.57 -9.35 -24.66
CA ALA A 19 14.92 -8.24 -25.35
C ALA A 19 14.47 -8.58 -26.79
N PRO A 20 13.39 -7.95 -27.29
CA PRO A 20 13.22 -7.70 -28.71
C PRO A 20 13.74 -6.30 -29.08
N SER A 21 14.66 -6.24 -30.05
CA SER A 21 15.09 -4.98 -30.68
C SER A 21 13.96 -4.44 -31.55
N TYR A 22 13.46 -3.26 -31.24
CA TYR A 22 12.53 -2.54 -32.10
C TYR A 22 13.31 -1.80 -33.18
N GLY A 23 13.02 -2.13 -34.44
CA GLY A 23 13.52 -1.42 -35.61
C GLY A 23 12.93 -0.02 -35.69
N SER A 24 13.78 0.95 -35.97
CA SER A 24 13.39 2.33 -36.26
C SER A 24 12.67 2.40 -37.60
N VAL A 25 11.36 2.63 -37.58
CA VAL A 25 10.59 3.03 -38.76
C VAL A 25 10.71 4.54 -38.89
N VAL A 26 11.41 5.00 -39.93
CA VAL A 26 11.44 6.40 -40.35
C VAL A 26 10.14 6.68 -41.11
N ILE A 27 9.17 7.29 -40.44
CA ILE A 27 7.97 7.82 -41.10
C ILE A 27 8.30 9.24 -41.56
N VAL A 28 8.51 9.39 -42.87
CA VAL A 28 8.54 10.68 -43.55
C VAL A 28 7.09 11.10 -43.77
N ASN A 29 6.55 11.94 -42.90
CA ASN A 29 5.23 12.54 -43.12
C ASN A 29 5.40 13.84 -43.91
N THR A 30 4.84 13.82 -45.11
CA THR A 30 4.65 14.95 -46.02
C THR A 30 3.83 16.05 -45.35
N GLU A 31 4.38 17.27 -45.37
CA GLU A 31 3.68 18.50 -45.04
C GLU A 31 2.50 18.72 -45.98
N GLU A 32 1.29 18.39 -45.53
CA GLU A 32 0.06 18.93 -46.12
C GLU A 32 -0.64 19.79 -45.06
N SER A 33 -0.35 21.09 -45.15
CA SER A 33 -0.88 22.17 -44.33
C SER A 33 -2.39 22.33 -44.54
N ALA A 34 -3.16 21.44 -43.93
CA ALA A 34 -4.57 21.69 -43.67
C ALA A 34 -4.66 22.57 -42.41
N ALA A 35 -5.06 23.82 -42.60
CA ALA A 35 -5.45 24.75 -41.55
C ALA A 35 -6.67 24.21 -40.80
N THR A 36 -6.43 23.24 -39.92
CA THR A 36 -7.37 22.80 -38.90
C THR A 36 -7.44 23.94 -37.91
N SER A 37 -8.66 24.48 -37.70
CA SER A 37 -8.95 25.46 -36.67
C SER A 37 -8.32 25.01 -35.36
N GLN A 38 -7.23 25.68 -34.96
CA GLN A 38 -6.49 25.42 -33.74
C GLN A 38 -7.32 25.89 -32.55
N GLN A 39 -8.38 25.15 -32.22
CA GLN A 39 -8.98 25.31 -30.91
C GLN A 39 -7.91 24.85 -29.91
N PRO A 40 -7.52 25.69 -28.92
CA PRO A 40 -6.42 25.35 -28.02
C PRO A 40 -6.77 24.05 -27.32
N GLU A 41 -6.05 22.97 -27.66
CA GLU A 41 -6.27 21.68 -27.02
C GLU A 41 -5.82 21.79 -25.56
N THR A 42 -6.76 21.55 -24.65
CA THR A 42 -6.47 21.48 -23.22
C THR A 42 -5.42 20.39 -22.98
N ARG A 43 -4.35 20.72 -22.23
CA ARG A 43 -3.33 19.73 -21.83
C ARG A 43 -3.44 19.43 -20.34
N THR A 44 -3.38 18.16 -20.00
CA THR A 44 -3.32 17.71 -18.59
C THR A 44 -1.98 18.09 -17.96
N GLY A 45 -2.00 18.46 -16.70
CA GLY A 45 -0.77 18.62 -15.92
C GLY A 45 -0.11 17.27 -15.66
N SER A 46 1.09 17.28 -15.06
CA SER A 46 1.77 16.07 -14.59
C SER A 46 2.34 16.30 -13.20
N THR A 47 1.95 15.46 -12.26
CA THR A 47 2.23 15.63 -10.83
C THR A 47 2.51 14.28 -10.17
N SER A 48 3.18 14.31 -9.01
CA SER A 48 3.38 13.14 -8.17
C SER A 48 3.36 13.55 -6.71
N ASP A 49 2.58 12.84 -5.90
CA ASP A 49 2.46 13.04 -4.45
C ASP A 49 3.47 12.19 -3.65
N ASN A 50 4.23 11.30 -4.30
CA ASN A 50 5.17 10.40 -3.64
C ASN A 50 6.58 10.40 -4.27
N SER A 51 6.85 11.28 -5.25
CA SER A 51 8.21 11.49 -5.78
C SER A 51 9.13 12.18 -4.78
N CYS A 52 8.56 12.92 -3.82
CA CYS A 52 9.31 13.66 -2.81
C CYS A 52 9.60 12.77 -1.60
N TRP A 53 10.86 12.74 -1.17
CA TRP A 53 11.28 11.97 0.00
C TRP A 53 10.85 12.65 1.30
N VAL A 54 10.10 11.93 2.13
CA VAL A 54 9.67 12.35 3.46
C VAL A 54 10.11 11.27 4.45
N LYS A 55 10.82 11.64 5.52
CA LYS A 55 11.46 10.67 6.44
C LYS A 55 10.44 9.81 7.18
N GLU A 56 9.24 10.33 7.37
CA GLU A 56 8.16 9.75 8.14
C GLU A 56 7.33 8.72 7.34
N LEU A 57 7.52 8.64 6.01
CA LEU A 57 6.74 7.78 5.13
C LEU A 57 7.61 6.67 4.51
N PRO A 58 7.03 5.48 4.24
CA PRO A 58 7.78 4.42 3.57
C PRO A 58 8.14 4.84 2.14
N ASN A 59 9.37 4.52 1.73
CA ASN A 59 9.82 4.74 0.37
C ASN A 59 8.97 3.91 -0.61
N ARG A 60 8.37 4.56 -1.60
CA ARG A 60 7.58 3.93 -2.65
C ARG A 60 7.99 4.51 -4.00
N ALA A 61 7.86 3.70 -5.05
CA ALA A 61 8.07 4.17 -6.41
C ALA A 61 7.10 5.32 -6.74
N PRO A 62 7.55 6.34 -7.50
CA PRO A 62 6.73 7.50 -7.82
C PRO A 62 5.51 7.13 -8.67
N ILE A 63 4.36 7.74 -8.36
CA ILE A 63 3.09 7.59 -9.06
C ILE A 63 2.79 8.93 -9.73
N PHE A 64 2.78 8.91 -11.06
CA PHE A 64 2.48 10.09 -11.86
C PHE A 64 0.98 10.18 -12.11
N ARG A 65 0.40 11.31 -11.72
CA ARG A 65 -0.99 11.68 -12.00
C ARG A 65 -1.03 12.76 -13.06
N HIS A 66 -2.02 12.68 -13.92
CA HIS A 66 -2.22 13.62 -15.02
C HIS A 66 -3.57 14.33 -14.90
N PRO A 67 -3.75 15.20 -13.89
CA PRO A 67 -5.03 15.85 -13.68
C PRO A 67 -5.35 16.82 -14.82
N GLN A 68 -6.62 16.87 -15.17
CA GLN A 68 -7.15 17.88 -16.08
C GLN A 68 -7.16 19.26 -15.40
N PRO A 69 -7.18 20.35 -16.18
CA PRO A 69 -7.47 21.68 -15.64
C PRO A 69 -8.79 21.69 -14.87
N ASP A 70 -8.87 22.51 -13.83
CA ASP A 70 -10.00 22.69 -12.92
C ASP A 70 -10.50 21.41 -12.23
N LEU A 71 -9.68 20.35 -12.22
CA LEU A 71 -9.97 19.10 -11.51
C LEU A 71 -9.28 19.07 -10.14
N CYS A 72 -10.07 18.90 -9.09
CA CYS A 72 -9.55 18.73 -7.75
C CYS A 72 -8.86 17.37 -7.55
N VAL A 73 -7.66 17.39 -6.98
CA VAL A 73 -6.90 16.20 -6.60
C VAL A 73 -6.60 16.24 -5.10
N GLN A 74 -7.00 15.19 -4.40
CA GLN A 74 -6.68 15.01 -3.00
C GLN A 74 -5.28 14.39 -2.82
N ILE A 75 -4.54 14.89 -1.83
CA ILE A 75 -3.23 14.37 -1.43
C ILE A 75 -3.33 13.74 -0.04
N GLU A 76 -2.61 12.63 0.17
CA GLU A 76 -2.51 12.00 1.50
C GLU A 76 -1.80 12.92 2.52
N PRO A 77 -2.14 12.84 3.80
CA PRO A 77 -1.44 13.59 4.84
C PRO A 77 0.07 13.36 4.82
N LEU A 78 0.84 14.41 5.15
CA LEU A 78 2.32 14.41 5.21
C LEU A 78 3.05 14.21 3.87
N ARG A 79 2.33 14.00 2.77
CA ARG A 79 2.95 13.94 1.44
C ARG A 79 3.26 15.33 0.90
N GLN A 80 4.25 15.37 0.02
CA GLN A 80 4.65 16.58 -0.70
C GLN A 80 4.31 16.43 -2.18
N LEU A 81 3.86 17.51 -2.80
CA LEU A 81 3.52 17.55 -4.20
C LEU A 81 4.74 17.92 -5.04
N LYS A 82 5.04 17.08 -6.03
CA LYS A 82 5.98 17.37 -7.11
C LYS A 82 5.21 17.69 -8.38
N ILE A 83 5.47 18.83 -8.98
CA ILE A 83 4.90 19.22 -10.27
C ILE A 83 5.98 19.06 -11.32
N TYR A 84 5.65 18.35 -12.40
CA TYR A 84 6.53 18.16 -13.55
C TYR A 84 6.11 19.06 -14.71
N HIS A 85 4.81 19.17 -14.95
CA HIS A 85 4.24 20.01 -16.00
C HIS A 85 2.93 20.63 -15.51
N THR A 86 2.72 21.91 -15.84
CA THR A 86 1.44 22.58 -15.58
C THR A 86 0.38 22.16 -16.61
N ALA A 87 -0.88 22.26 -16.23
CA ALA A 87 -1.99 22.06 -17.16
C ALA A 87 -2.17 23.30 -18.05
N ILE A 88 -2.71 23.11 -19.25
CA ILE A 88 -3.06 24.22 -20.16
C ILE A 88 -4.58 24.31 -20.24
N CYS A 89 -5.08 25.51 -19.97
CA CYS A 89 -6.48 25.87 -19.98
C CYS A 89 -7.07 25.86 -21.41
N SER A 90 -8.39 25.87 -21.53
CA SER A 90 -9.09 25.87 -22.84
C SER A 90 -8.83 27.14 -23.67
N ASN A 91 -8.45 28.24 -23.02
CA ASN A 91 -8.04 29.49 -23.65
C ASN A 91 -6.55 29.47 -24.10
N GLY A 92 -5.82 28.38 -23.85
CA GLY A 92 -4.40 28.23 -24.18
C GLY A 92 -3.43 28.79 -23.13
N THR A 93 -3.90 29.35 -22.01
CA THR A 93 -3.02 29.85 -20.94
C THR A 93 -2.58 28.73 -20.00
N GLU A 94 -1.43 28.91 -19.35
CA GLU A 94 -1.00 28.01 -18.28
C GLU A 94 -1.90 28.15 -17.04
N ALA A 95 -2.30 27.03 -16.47
CA ALA A 95 -3.10 27.01 -15.26
C ALA A 95 -2.27 27.42 -14.05
N LEU A 96 -2.91 28.10 -13.11
CA LEU A 96 -2.32 28.44 -11.81
C LEU A 96 -2.42 27.24 -10.87
N LEU A 97 -1.50 27.12 -9.93
CA LEU A 97 -1.62 26.10 -8.89
C LEU A 97 -2.45 26.66 -7.74
N ALA A 98 -3.65 26.11 -7.55
CA ALA A 98 -4.47 26.34 -6.37
C ALA A 98 -4.22 25.23 -5.34
N ARG A 99 -3.82 25.62 -4.11
CA ARG A 99 -3.68 24.69 -2.98
C ARG A 99 -4.80 24.95 -1.97
N TYR A 100 -5.28 23.87 -1.36
CA TYR A 100 -6.35 23.90 -0.38
C TYR A 100 -5.92 23.17 0.89
N ASP A 101 -6.23 23.76 2.03
CA ASP A 101 -5.90 23.20 3.33
C ASP A 101 -6.78 21.98 3.67
N VAL A 102 -7.99 21.96 3.12
CA VAL A 102 -8.99 20.90 3.31
C VAL A 102 -9.03 19.95 2.11
N PRO A 103 -9.47 18.70 2.31
CA PRO A 103 -9.65 17.77 1.21
C PRO A 103 -10.85 18.17 0.33
N GLY A 104 -10.76 17.86 -0.96
CA GLY A 104 -11.87 18.05 -1.91
C GLY A 104 -12.01 19.46 -2.49
N CYS A 105 -10.98 20.31 -2.35
CA CYS A 105 -10.94 21.68 -2.88
C CYS A 105 -12.16 22.52 -2.46
N ILE A 106 -12.60 22.31 -1.21
CA ILE A 106 -13.77 22.99 -0.64
C ILE A 106 -13.37 24.40 -0.20
N GLY A 107 -14.14 25.40 -0.63
CA GLY A 107 -13.92 26.80 -0.28
C GLY A 107 -12.87 27.50 -1.14
N GLU A 108 -12.26 28.55 -0.61
CA GLU A 108 -11.22 29.31 -1.30
C GLU A 108 -9.84 28.64 -1.17
N PRO A 109 -8.99 28.68 -2.21
CA PRO A 109 -7.64 28.16 -2.12
C PRO A 109 -6.81 28.98 -1.13
N SER A 110 -6.04 28.30 -0.28
CA SER A 110 -5.14 28.94 0.67
C SER A 110 -3.95 29.60 0.00
N SER A 111 -3.59 29.16 -1.20
CA SER A 111 -2.62 29.83 -2.06
C SER A 111 -2.97 29.62 -3.52
N LEU A 112 -2.73 30.64 -4.33
CA LEU A 112 -2.91 30.61 -5.77
C LEU A 112 -1.65 31.21 -6.42
N GLU A 113 -0.83 30.37 -7.04
CA GLU A 113 0.51 30.74 -7.50
C GLU A 113 0.73 30.29 -8.95
N THR A 114 1.46 31.09 -9.73
CA THR A 114 1.90 30.69 -11.07
C THR A 114 2.96 29.61 -10.98
N VAL A 115 2.85 28.56 -11.81
CA VAL A 115 3.82 27.46 -11.84
C VAL A 115 5.10 27.89 -12.54
N SER A 116 6.03 28.50 -11.78
CA SER A 116 7.35 28.87 -12.29
C SER A 116 8.28 27.66 -12.42
N GLU A 117 9.37 27.80 -13.17
CA GLU A 117 10.41 26.76 -13.27
C GLU A 117 11.01 26.35 -11.92
N ASP A 118 11.04 27.28 -10.95
CA ASP A 118 11.53 27.01 -9.60
C ASP A 118 10.54 26.11 -8.84
N LEU A 119 9.25 26.32 -9.05
CA LEU A 119 8.19 25.48 -8.50
C LEU A 119 8.29 24.04 -9.06
N LEU A 120 8.60 23.90 -10.36
CA LEU A 120 8.81 22.59 -11.00
C LEU A 120 10.02 21.83 -10.43
N LYS A 121 11.03 22.55 -9.90
CA LYS A 121 12.25 21.96 -9.32
C LYS A 121 12.13 21.64 -7.83
N THR A 122 11.15 22.21 -7.14
CA THR A 122 10.95 22.01 -5.69
C THR A 122 9.90 20.94 -5.37
N CYS A 123 9.87 20.53 -4.10
CA CYS A 123 8.83 19.67 -3.54
C CYS A 123 7.96 20.55 -2.65
N LEU A 124 6.68 20.66 -2.97
CA LEU A 124 5.77 21.56 -2.27
C LEU A 124 5.18 20.84 -1.06
N SER A 125 5.45 21.39 0.13
CA SER A 125 4.73 20.96 1.33
C SER A 125 3.28 21.42 1.23
N MET A 126 2.36 20.51 1.55
CA MET A 126 0.97 20.89 1.72
C MET A 126 0.76 21.52 3.11
N PRO A 127 -0.07 22.57 3.21
CA PRO A 127 -0.22 23.39 4.42
C PRO A 127 -0.88 22.65 5.59
N SER A 128 -1.69 21.63 5.35
CA SER A 128 -2.41 20.95 6.43
C SER A 128 -1.63 19.79 7.03
N LYS A 129 -1.66 19.67 8.37
CA LYS A 129 -1.29 18.45 9.11
C LYS A 129 -2.21 17.26 8.79
N GLY A 130 -3.16 17.43 7.87
CA GLY A 130 -4.14 16.46 7.40
C GLY A 130 -4.07 16.28 5.88
N ALA A 131 -5.15 15.75 5.28
CA ALA A 131 -5.22 15.54 3.84
C ALA A 131 -5.54 16.87 3.15
N GLY A 132 -4.57 17.46 2.46
CA GLY A 132 -4.76 18.63 1.61
C GLY A 132 -5.30 18.26 0.22
N SER A 133 -5.62 19.27 -0.58
CA SER A 133 -5.93 19.08 -1.99
C SER A 133 -5.39 20.21 -2.85
N TYR A 134 -5.29 19.97 -4.16
CA TYR A 134 -4.85 20.97 -5.12
C TYR A 134 -5.63 20.83 -6.42
N ALA A 135 -5.63 21.90 -7.21
CA ALA A 135 -6.15 21.91 -8.56
C ALA A 135 -5.28 22.81 -9.44
N PHE A 136 -5.26 22.50 -10.74
CA PHE A 136 -4.75 23.44 -11.74
C PHE A 136 -5.88 24.39 -12.12
N TRP A 137 -5.86 25.60 -11.57
CA TRP A 137 -6.93 26.59 -11.66
C TRP A 137 -6.80 27.44 -12.92
N CYS A 138 -7.84 27.44 -13.75
CA CYS A 138 -7.97 28.30 -14.91
C CYS A 138 -8.97 29.43 -14.64
N GLU A 139 -10.26 29.16 -14.79
CA GLU A 139 -11.35 30.11 -14.59
C GLU A 139 -12.10 29.88 -13.26
N GLY A 140 -11.76 28.79 -12.57
CA GLY A 140 -12.48 28.29 -11.41
C GLY A 140 -12.31 26.79 -11.30
N ALA A 141 -11.69 26.28 -10.23
CA ALA A 141 -11.76 24.86 -9.96
C ALA A 141 -13.23 24.51 -9.68
N ALA A 142 -13.83 23.75 -10.59
CA ALA A 142 -15.13 23.18 -10.31
C ALA A 142 -14.98 22.36 -9.03
N GLU A 143 -15.83 22.62 -8.03
CA GLU A 143 -15.91 21.76 -6.85
C GLU A 143 -15.95 20.34 -7.35
N ALA A 144 -15.07 19.48 -6.81
CA ALA A 144 -14.98 18.10 -7.26
C ALA A 144 -16.42 17.54 -7.26
N PRO A 145 -17.00 17.16 -8.42
CA PRO A 145 -18.25 16.43 -8.38
C PRO A 145 -17.98 15.26 -7.45
N PRO A 146 -18.86 14.99 -6.45
CA PRO A 146 -18.59 14.05 -5.37
C PRO A 146 -18.00 12.83 -6.03
N GLN A 147 -16.70 12.57 -5.77
CA GLN A 147 -15.97 11.60 -6.56
C GLN A 147 -16.84 10.35 -6.54
N LYS A 148 -17.44 10.00 -7.69
CA LYS A 148 -17.79 8.63 -7.95
C LYS A 148 -16.42 7.99 -7.91
N GLN A 149 -16.00 7.58 -6.71
CA GLN A 149 -14.85 6.72 -6.51
C GLN A 149 -14.90 5.78 -7.69
N PRO A 150 -13.86 5.74 -8.55
CA PRO A 150 -13.89 5.02 -9.81
C PRO A 150 -14.61 3.73 -9.51
N SER A 151 -15.87 3.67 -9.95
CA SER A 151 -16.76 2.60 -9.56
C SER A 151 -16.03 1.43 -10.11
N SER A 152 -15.44 0.67 -9.19
CA SER A 152 -14.66 -0.50 -9.51
C SER A 152 -15.62 -1.27 -10.39
N ASP A 153 -15.33 -1.31 -11.70
CA ASP A 153 -16.12 -2.07 -12.64
C ASP A 153 -16.32 -3.42 -11.97
N PRO A 154 -17.55 -3.84 -11.64
CA PRO A 154 -17.79 -5.08 -10.89
C PRO A 154 -17.46 -6.32 -11.74
N SER A 155 -16.77 -6.17 -12.87
CA SER A 155 -16.58 -7.17 -13.91
C SER A 155 -15.15 -7.71 -13.99
N LYS A 156 -14.21 -7.24 -13.16
CA LYS A 156 -12.94 -7.96 -12.98
C LYS A 156 -13.00 -8.70 -11.64
N PRO A 157 -13.21 -10.03 -11.61
CA PRO A 157 -13.04 -10.80 -10.39
C PRO A 157 -11.59 -10.60 -9.95
N ASN A 158 -11.42 -9.78 -8.92
CA ASN A 158 -10.15 -9.61 -8.26
C ASN A 158 -10.01 -10.79 -7.30
N ASN A 159 -9.01 -11.63 -7.54
CA ASN A 159 -8.72 -12.82 -6.76
C ASN A 159 -8.09 -12.45 -5.40
N ASN A 160 -8.51 -11.34 -4.78
CA ASN A 160 -7.97 -10.78 -3.55
C ASN A 160 -8.83 -11.16 -2.32
N GLY A 161 -9.49 -12.31 -2.37
CA GLY A 161 -10.06 -12.97 -1.20
C GLY A 161 -8.96 -13.65 -0.38
N GLY A 162 -8.10 -12.87 0.30
CA GLY A 162 -6.94 -13.43 1.00
C GLY A 162 -6.62 -12.88 2.40
N SER A 163 -7.15 -11.72 2.79
CA SER A 163 -6.66 -11.07 4.03
C SER A 163 -7.41 -11.49 5.31
N ILE A 164 -8.72 -11.75 5.22
CA ILE A 164 -9.53 -12.13 6.40
C ILE A 164 -9.34 -13.62 6.76
N TRP A 165 -9.20 -14.49 5.76
CA TRP A 165 -8.89 -15.92 5.98
C TRP A 165 -7.48 -16.15 6.53
N GLY A 166 -6.52 -15.29 6.17
CA GLY A 166 -5.16 -15.34 6.73
C GLY A 166 -5.14 -15.04 8.23
N LEU A 167 -5.85 -14.01 8.68
CA LEU A 167 -5.94 -13.68 10.10
C LEU A 167 -6.66 -14.77 10.91
N LEU A 168 -7.75 -15.33 10.37
CA LEU A 168 -8.47 -16.44 11.03
C LEU A 168 -7.57 -17.69 11.14
N GLY A 169 -6.79 -17.99 10.10
CA GLY A 169 -5.82 -19.09 10.11
C GLY A 169 -4.72 -18.91 11.15
N ILE A 170 -4.16 -17.69 11.27
CA ILE A 170 -3.14 -17.37 12.28
C ILE A 170 -3.73 -17.49 13.69
N LEU A 171 -4.95 -16.99 13.93
CA LEU A 171 -5.62 -17.09 15.22
C LEU A 171 -5.85 -18.56 15.64
N LEU A 172 -6.30 -19.40 14.69
CA LEU A 172 -6.55 -20.82 14.94
C LEU A 172 -5.24 -21.57 15.25
N LEU A 173 -4.15 -21.23 14.58
CA LEU A 173 -2.82 -21.80 14.85
C LEU A 173 -2.32 -21.44 16.25
N ILE A 174 -2.49 -20.19 16.69
CA ILE A 174 -2.14 -19.76 18.06
C ILE A 174 -2.97 -20.55 19.09
N PHE A 175 -4.27 -20.70 18.86
CA PHE A 175 -5.13 -21.47 19.76
C PHE A 175 -4.71 -22.96 19.85
N ALA A 176 -4.43 -23.58 18.70
CA ALA A 176 -3.99 -24.97 18.64
C ALA A 176 -2.66 -25.19 19.40
N THR A 177 -1.70 -24.27 19.26
CA THR A 177 -0.41 -24.37 19.97
C THR A 177 -0.55 -24.22 21.48
N MET A 178 -1.41 -23.31 21.96
CA MET A 178 -1.70 -23.15 23.39
C MET A 178 -2.35 -24.40 23.98
N LEU A 179 -3.31 -25.00 23.27
CA LEU A 179 -3.97 -26.23 23.69
C LEU A 179 -2.99 -27.40 23.79
N LEU A 180 -2.08 -27.53 22.81
CA LEU A 180 -1.05 -28.56 22.81
C LEU A 180 -0.09 -28.43 24.00
N VAL A 181 0.35 -27.20 24.33
CA VAL A 181 1.19 -26.96 25.53
C VAL A 181 0.45 -27.31 26.82
N ALA A 182 -0.85 -26.99 26.92
CA ALA A 182 -1.67 -27.33 28.07
C ALA A 182 -1.78 -28.85 28.27
N VAL A 183 -2.00 -29.62 27.20
CA VAL A 183 -2.04 -31.09 27.25
C VAL A 183 -0.69 -31.67 27.68
N ILE A 184 0.43 -31.18 27.16
CA ILE A 184 1.77 -31.64 27.57
C ILE A 184 2.00 -31.41 29.06
N LYS A 185 1.58 -30.24 29.58
CA LYS A 185 1.69 -29.93 31.02
C LYS A 185 0.80 -30.84 31.85
N LEU A 186 -0.41 -31.14 31.41
CA LEU A 186 -1.34 -32.05 32.09
C LEU A 186 -0.76 -33.47 32.16
N VAL A 187 -0.24 -34.00 31.06
CA VAL A 187 0.41 -35.32 31.03
C VAL A 187 1.63 -35.36 31.94
N SER A 188 2.47 -34.32 31.89
CA SER A 188 3.64 -34.20 32.77
C SER A 188 3.25 -34.16 34.25
N PHE A 189 2.11 -33.53 34.58
CA PHE A 189 1.58 -33.49 35.93
C PHE A 189 1.06 -34.86 36.38
N ILE A 190 0.27 -35.54 35.54
CA ILE A 190 -0.23 -36.89 35.84
C ILE A 190 0.92 -37.87 36.02
N GLN A 191 1.95 -37.83 35.17
CA GLN A 191 3.14 -38.66 35.30
C GLN A 191 3.91 -38.40 36.60
N ARG A 192 3.98 -37.14 37.05
CA ARG A 192 4.57 -36.82 38.37
C ARG A 192 3.72 -37.36 39.51
N ALA A 193 2.40 -37.25 39.41
CA ALA A 193 1.46 -37.76 40.42
C ALA A 193 1.50 -39.30 40.52
N THR A 194 1.55 -40.01 39.38
CA THR A 194 1.63 -41.48 39.37
C THR A 194 2.96 -42.00 39.91
N ASN A 195 4.08 -41.33 39.58
CA ASN A 195 5.39 -41.67 40.14
C ASN A 195 5.47 -41.43 41.65
N ALA A 196 4.77 -40.42 42.17
CA ALA A 196 4.63 -40.21 43.62
C ALA A 196 3.73 -41.27 44.27
N GLY A 197 2.63 -41.64 43.61
CA GLY A 197 1.69 -42.65 44.09
C GLY A 197 2.29 -44.05 44.20
N ASN A 198 3.09 -44.47 43.22
CA ASN A 198 3.78 -45.77 43.25
C ASN A 198 4.78 -45.88 44.41
N LYS A 199 5.38 -44.77 44.85
CA LYS A 199 6.22 -44.74 46.06
C LYS A 199 5.40 -44.90 47.35
N PHE A 200 4.18 -44.38 47.38
CA PHE A 200 3.32 -44.47 48.56
C PHE A 200 2.69 -45.86 48.72
N LEU A 201 2.28 -46.51 47.62
CA LEU A 201 1.69 -47.85 47.67
C LEU A 201 2.72 -48.95 47.97
N GLY A 202 4.01 -48.74 47.67
CA GLY A 202 5.08 -49.65 48.05
C GLY A 202 5.34 -49.75 49.57
N ILE A 203 4.94 -48.74 50.34
CA ILE A 203 5.16 -48.70 51.81
C ILE A 203 4.06 -49.47 52.57
N PHE A 204 2.87 -49.62 52.00
CA PHE A 204 1.76 -50.33 52.65
C PHE A 204 1.60 -51.80 52.20
N GLY A 205 2.32 -52.23 51.15
CA GLY A 205 2.23 -53.58 50.59
C GLY A 205 3.11 -54.66 51.27
N GLN A 206 3.94 -54.30 52.26
CA GLN A 206 4.87 -55.25 52.90
C GLN A 206 4.48 -55.55 54.35
N ARG A 207 3.18 -55.79 54.59
CA ARG A 207 2.65 -56.32 55.85
C ARG A 207 2.12 -57.74 55.63
N ASP A 208 2.94 -58.58 55.01
CA ASP A 208 2.75 -60.03 55.07
C ASP A 208 3.03 -60.47 56.51
N GLY A 209 1.94 -60.65 57.26
CA GLY A 209 1.95 -61.35 58.53
C GLY A 209 2.34 -62.80 58.30
N ALA A 210 3.63 -63.10 58.46
CA ALA A 210 4.09 -64.45 58.71
C ALA A 210 3.75 -64.84 60.14
N ILE A 211 2.52 -65.31 60.36
CA ILE A 211 2.16 -66.09 61.54
C ILE A 211 2.57 -67.53 61.23
N ALA A 212 3.77 -67.91 61.65
CA ALA A 212 4.20 -69.30 61.62
C ALA A 212 3.49 -70.05 62.77
N LEU A 213 2.60 -70.98 62.41
CA LEU A 213 2.07 -72.01 63.29
C LEU A 213 2.64 -73.35 62.80
N ASN A 214 3.76 -73.79 63.37
CA ASN A 214 4.04 -75.19 63.73
C ASN A 214 5.37 -75.32 64.46
#